data_AF-A0A7X1HHB9-F1
#
_entry.id   AF-A0A7X1HHB9-F1
#
_cell.length_a   1.000
_cell.length_b   1.000
_cell.length_c   1.000
_cell.angle_alpha   90.00
_cell.angle_beta   90.00
_cell.angle_gamma   90.00
#
_symmetry.space_group_name_H-M   'P 1'
#
loop_
_entity.id
_entity.type
_entity.pdbx_description
1 polymer ?
#
loop_
_entity_poly.entity_id
_entity_poly.type
_entity_poly.pdbx_seq_one_letter_code
_entity_poly.pdbx_strand_id
1 'polypeptide(L)' 'PSTIMAARSGPPLAIGFGDGEMFLGSDAIALSPFTNRIAYLHDGDWAVIGKQGAHIFDIDGNPVDRPIQISTASAYMI' A
#
# COMPACT_ATOMS: atom_id res chain seq x y z
N PRO A 1 7.81 -10.34 -14.22
CA PRO A 1 8.20 -9.18 -13.38
C PRO A 1 8.18 -9.54 -11.89
N SER A 2 9.18 -9.12 -11.11
CA SER A 2 9.35 -9.49 -9.68
C SER A 2 9.14 -8.34 -8.69
N THR A 3 9.12 -7.10 -9.19
CA THR A 3 9.15 -5.87 -8.37
C THR A 3 8.24 -4.82 -8.99
N ILE A 4 7.51 -4.08 -8.14
CA ILE A 4 6.71 -2.92 -8.50
C ILE A 4 7.30 -1.70 -7.76
N MET A 5 7.44 -0.59 -8.46
CA MET A 5 7.77 0.70 -7.84
C MET A 5 6.54 1.59 -7.85
N ALA A 6 6.25 2.21 -6.70
CA ALA A 6 5.13 3.12 -6.51
C ALA A 6 5.64 4.43 -5.92
N ALA A 7 5.05 5.55 -6.29
CA ALA A 7 5.34 6.84 -5.70
C ALA A 7 4.03 7.62 -5.54
N ARG A 8 3.86 8.27 -4.39
CA ARG A 8 2.70 9.11 -4.11
C ARG A 8 3.11 10.59 -4.22
N SER A 9 2.44 11.30 -5.12
CA SER A 9 2.56 12.75 -5.29
C SER A 9 1.17 13.32 -5.61
N GLY A 10 0.34 13.48 -4.59
CA GLY A 10 -1.02 13.99 -4.66
C GLY A 10 -2.08 12.96 -4.20
N PRO A 11 -2.83 12.34 -5.13
CA PRO A 11 -3.92 11.42 -4.77
C PRO A 11 -3.49 10.28 -3.84
N PRO A 12 -4.41 9.72 -3.03
CA PRO A 12 -4.09 8.64 -2.13
C PRO A 12 -3.57 7.41 -2.88
N LEU A 13 -2.63 6.73 -2.23
CA LEU A 13 -2.06 5.48 -2.70
C LEU A 13 -1.89 4.56 -1.50
N ALA A 14 -2.35 3.32 -1.63
CA ALA A 14 -2.36 2.31 -0.59
C ALA A 14 -1.69 1.03 -1.07
N ILE A 15 -0.93 0.42 -0.18
CA ILE A 15 -0.32 -0.90 -0.35
C ILE A 15 -1.17 -1.90 0.44
N GLY A 16 -1.66 -2.93 -0.24
CA GLY A 16 -2.38 -4.04 0.36
C GLY A 16 -1.46 -5.22 0.66
N PHE A 17 -1.63 -5.83 1.82
CA PHE A 17 -0.85 -6.98 2.29
C PHE A 17 -1.74 -8.22 2.32
N GLY A 18 -1.59 -9.11 1.33
CA GLY A 18 -2.26 -10.40 1.28
C GLY A 18 -1.48 -11.50 1.99
N ASP A 19 -1.87 -12.75 1.76
CA ASP A 19 -1.12 -13.92 2.21
C ASP A 19 -0.14 -14.38 1.12
N GLY A 20 1.12 -13.97 1.23
CA GLY A 20 2.15 -14.26 0.22
C GLY A 20 2.07 -13.41 -1.05
N GLU A 21 1.22 -12.38 -1.06
CA GLU A 21 1.02 -11.48 -2.19
C GLU A 21 0.85 -10.02 -1.74
N MET A 22 1.15 -9.10 -2.66
CA MET A 22 1.16 -7.67 -2.42
C MET A 22 0.31 -6.97 -3.47
N PHE A 23 -0.48 -5.98 -3.04
CA PHE A 23 -1.37 -5.21 -3.90
C PHE A 23 -1.05 -3.73 -3.84
N LEU A 24 -1.36 -3.01 -4.91
CA LEU A 24 -1.26 -1.56 -4.98
C LEU A 24 -2.58 -1.00 -5.52
N GLY A 25 -3.15 -0.02 -4.83
CA GLY A 25 -4.43 0.58 -5.21
C GLY A 25 -4.51 2.04 -4.76
N SER A 26 -5.47 2.78 -5.31
CA SER A 26 -5.70 4.17 -4.91
C SER A 26 -6.31 4.31 -3.50
N ASP A 27 -7.04 3.30 -3.05
CA ASP A 27 -7.75 3.34 -1.78
C ASP A 27 -8.06 1.93 -1.25
N ALA A 28 -8.45 1.85 0.03
CA ALA A 28 -8.86 0.64 0.70
C ALA A 28 -10.00 -0.10 -0.01
N ILE A 29 -10.97 0.64 -0.56
CA ILE A 29 -12.14 0.05 -1.22
C ILE A 29 -11.69 -0.75 -2.44
N ALA A 30 -10.77 -0.21 -3.25
CA ALA A 30 -10.24 -0.90 -4.42
C ALA A 30 -9.47 -2.19 -4.05
N LEU A 31 -8.85 -2.20 -2.87
CA LEU A 31 -8.09 -3.33 -2.35
C LEU A 31 -8.94 -4.34 -1.56
N SER A 32 -10.13 -3.93 -1.12
CA SER A 32 -10.99 -4.70 -0.22
C SER A 32 -11.37 -6.12 -0.70
N PRO A 33 -11.50 -6.44 -2.00
CA PRO A 33 -11.75 -7.81 -2.45
C PRO A 33 -10.55 -8.75 -2.25
N PHE A 34 -9.35 -8.19 -2.09
CA PHE A 34 -8.10 -8.94 -2.05
C PHE A 34 -7.49 -9.00 -0.65
N THR A 35 -7.58 -7.89 0.09
CA THR A 35 -7.08 -7.81 1.47
C THR A 35 -7.74 -6.67 2.24
N ASN A 36 -7.86 -6.84 3.55
CA ASN A 36 -8.24 -5.79 4.48
C ASN A 36 -7.03 -5.16 5.20
N ARG A 37 -5.82 -5.68 5.02
CA ARG A 37 -4.60 -5.14 5.63
C ARG A 37 -3.96 -4.17 4.66
N ILE A 38 -3.95 -2.89 5.01
CA ILE A 38 -3.47 -1.83 4.12
C ILE A 38 -2.52 -0.87 4.83
N ALA A 39 -1.57 -0.30 4.11
CA ALA A 39 -0.79 0.85 4.55
C ALA A 39 -0.94 1.96 3.52
N TYR A 40 -1.37 3.14 3.95
CA TYR A 40 -1.37 4.32 3.09
C TYR A 40 0.01 4.94 3.04
N LEU A 41 0.47 5.26 1.82
CA LEU A 41 1.64 6.09 1.62
C LEU A 41 1.31 7.53 1.99
N HIS A 42 2.26 8.26 2.55
CA HIS A 42 2.15 9.71 2.71
C HIS A 42 2.57 10.41 1.42
N ASP A 43 2.21 11.70 1.31
CA ASP A 43 2.60 12.49 0.16
C ASP A 43 4.13 12.65 0.12
N GLY A 44 4.73 12.40 -1.05
CA GLY A 44 6.19 12.36 -1.22
C GLY A 44 6.83 11.00 -0.96
N ASP A 45 6.08 10.02 -0.45
CA ASP A 45 6.62 8.66 -0.26
C ASP A 45 6.75 7.91 -1.59
N TRP A 46 7.75 7.05 -1.65
CA TRP A 46 7.87 6.03 -2.69
C TRP A 46 8.17 4.67 -2.07
N ALA A 47 7.78 3.61 -2.78
CA ALA A 47 7.85 2.26 -2.28
C ALA A 47 8.38 1.30 -3.33
N VAL A 48 9.17 0.34 -2.85
CA VAL A 48 9.63 -0.82 -3.60
C VAL A 48 8.88 -2.03 -3.07
N ILE A 49 8.01 -2.59 -3.90
CA ILE A 49 7.10 -3.67 -3.54
C ILE A 49 7.58 -4.94 -4.24
N GLY A 50 7.96 -5.94 -3.44
CA GLY A 50 8.35 -7.26 -3.90
C GLY A 50 7.30 -8.31 -3.55
N LYS A 51 7.63 -9.59 -3.77
CA LYS A 51 6.73 -10.70 -3.41
C LYS A 51 6.52 -10.88 -1.90
N GLN A 52 7.51 -10.49 -1.10
CA GLN A 52 7.56 -10.79 0.35
C GLN A 52 7.18 -9.58 1.21
N GLY A 53 7.03 -8.40 0.61
CA GLY A 53 6.76 -7.18 1.36
C GLY A 53 7.02 -5.91 0.55
N ALA A 54 6.94 -4.77 1.26
CA ALA A 54 7.20 -3.46 0.71
C ALA A 54 8.18 -2.69 1.60
N HIS A 55 9.12 -1.99 0.96
CA HIS A 55 9.98 -1.00 1.60
C HIS A 55 9.53 0.38 1.17
N ILE A 56 9.30 1.27 2.14
CA ILE A 56 8.79 2.62 1.90
C ILE A 56 9.88 3.61 2.29
N PHE A 57 10.01 4.66 1.50
CA PHE A 57 10.99 5.71 1.66
C PHE A 57 10.31 7.07 1.52
N ASP A 58 10.83 8.07 2.22
CA ASP A 58 10.44 9.46 2.01
C ASP A 58 11.12 10.04 0.74
N ILE A 59 10.81 11.30 0.44
CA ILE A 59 11.34 12.01 -0.73
C ILE A 59 12.87 12.17 -0.70
N ASP A 60 13.47 12.18 0.50
CA ASP A 60 14.91 12.29 0.72
C ASP A 60 15.61 10.91 0.65
N GLY A 61 14.84 9.83 0.53
CA GLY A 61 15.33 8.46 0.44
C GLY A 61 15.55 7.78 1.79
N ASN A 62 15.08 8.36 2.90
CA ASN A 62 15.17 7.71 4.20
C ASN A 62 14.08 6.62 4.31
N PRO A 63 14.41 5.45 4.88
CA PRO A 63 13.42 4.41 5.11
C PRO A 63 12.41 4.88 6.16
N VAL A 64 11.13 4.67 5.88
CA VAL A 64 10.03 5.05 6.76
C VAL A 64 9.08 3.89 6.96
N ASP A 65 8.58 3.76 8.20
CA ASP A 65 7.54 2.79 8.51
C ASP A 65 6.16 3.44 8.31
N ARG A 66 5.22 2.69 7.72
CA ARG A 66 3.82 3.09 7.61
C ARG A 66 2.97 2.03 8.28
N PRO A 67 2.14 2.41 9.27
CA PRO A 67 1.38 1.44 10.04
C PRO A 67 0.40 0.69 9.13
N ILE A 68 0.44 -0.64 9.22
CA ILE A 68 -0.55 -1.49 8.56
C ILE A 68 -1.83 -1.42 9.39
N GLN A 69 -2.90 -0.96 8.76
CA GLN A 69 -4.22 -0.83 9.36
C GLN A 69 -5.15 -1.90 8.77
N ILE A 70 -6.07 -2.39 9.60
CA ILE A 70 -7.17 -3.23 9.12
C ILE A 70 -8.29 -2.31 8.68
N SER A 71 -8.51 -2.23 7.38
CA SER A 71 -9.60 -1.46 6.81
C SER A 71 -10.92 -2.20 6.93
N THR A 72 -11.95 -1.48 7.33
CA THR A 72 -13.34 -1.95 7.34
C THR A 72 -14.07 -1.64 6.04
N ALA A 73 -13.37 -1.19 4.99
CA ALA A 73 -13.96 -0.82 3.70
C ALA A 73 -14.82 -1.94 3.08
N SER A 74 -14.53 -3.21 3.37
CA SER A 74 -15.35 -4.36 2.99
C SER A 74 -16.81 -4.28 3.49
N ALA A 75 -17.07 -3.54 4.58
CA ALA A 75 -18.40 -3.38 5.17
C ALA A 75 -19.32 -2.41 4.40
N TYR A 76 -18.79 -1.67 3.41
CA TYR A 76 -19.56 -0.77 2.55
C TYR A 76 -20.02 -1.42 1.23
N MET A 77 -19.66 -2.68 1.00
CA MET A 77 -20.12 -3.49 -0.13
C MET A 77 -21.36 -4.29 0.29
N ILE A 78 -22.44 -3.59 0.68
CA ILE A 78 -23.75 -4.20 0.98
C ILE A 78 -24.85 -3.33 0.39
#